data_AF-A0A6N2YDS4-F1
#
_entry.id   AF-A0A6N2YDS4-F1
#
_cell.length_a   1.000
_cell.length_b   1.000
_cell.length_c   1.000
_cell.angle_alpha   90.00
_cell.angle_beta   90.00
_cell.angle_gamma   90.00
#
_symmetry.space_group_name_H-M   'P 1'
#
loop_
_entity.id
_entity.type
_entity.pdbx_description
1 polymer ?
#
loop_
_entity_poly.entity_id
_entity_poly.type
_entity_poly.pdbx_seq_one_letter_code
_entity_poly.pdbx_strand_id
1 'polypeptide(L)'
;MRYYLLNWEETGNPVPRIRNWMERLDYQAVQKRELAKLPERTILFLEENQDTLFPDVIEKPFLLVSKMFWDVSKMYEVPVRGKEMVLLDGANGFAEIYYMPVYPRYHCLSEETVFNNDYSVIQELILDKEKIKYVPPVFEVAEVEKDYLICRLDFIESILRRGAKGIKLAELKVE
;
A
#
# COMPACT_ATOMS: atom_id res chain seq x y z
N MET A 1 -13.83 13.07 -11.96
CA MET A 1 -13.55 12.33 -10.71
C MET A 1 -12.03 12.33 -10.54
N ARG A 2 -11.50 12.66 -9.36
CA ARG A 2 -10.05 12.83 -9.14
C ARG A 2 -9.43 11.57 -8.55
N TYR A 3 -8.22 11.24 -8.98
CA TYR A 3 -7.46 10.08 -8.53
C TYR A 3 -6.05 10.51 -8.13
N TYR A 4 -5.47 9.76 -7.21
CA TYR A 4 -4.15 10.02 -6.67
C TYR A 4 -3.35 8.73 -6.65
N LEU A 5 -2.09 8.83 -7.01
CA LEU A 5 -1.10 7.82 -6.66
C LEU A 5 -0.74 8.04 -5.19
N LEU A 6 -0.97 6.99 -4.39
CA LEU A 6 -0.55 6.96 -3.01
C LEU A 6 0.93 6.57 -2.99
N ASN A 7 1.76 7.55 -2.63
CA ASN A 7 3.18 7.37 -2.42
C ASN A 7 3.48 7.44 -0.93
N TRP A 8 4.62 6.88 -0.54
CA TRP A 8 5.15 7.03 0.79
C TRP A 8 6.15 8.21 0.92
N GLU A 9 6.20 8.82 2.10
CA GLU A 9 7.20 9.84 2.45
C GLU A 9 8.28 9.23 3.37
N GLU A 10 9.43 8.88 2.78
CA GLU A 10 10.60 8.34 3.50
C GLU A 10 11.45 9.45 4.14
N THR A 11 11.33 10.70 3.67
CA THR A 11 12.24 11.79 4.03
C THR A 11 11.87 12.47 5.35
N GLY A 12 12.73 12.31 6.36
CA GLY A 12 12.74 13.12 7.59
C GLY A 12 12.09 12.46 8.81
N ASN A 13 11.38 11.35 8.64
CA ASN A 13 10.68 10.66 9.72
C ASN A 13 11.29 9.28 10.03
N PRO A 14 11.52 8.93 11.31
CA PRO A 14 11.94 7.58 11.71
C PRO A 14 10.78 6.59 11.52
N VAL A 15 10.77 5.91 10.38
CA VAL A 15 9.73 4.93 10.01
C VAL A 15 10.04 3.53 10.57
N PRO A 16 9.03 2.65 10.76
CA PRO A 16 9.24 1.34 11.35
C PRO A 16 10.11 0.48 10.41
N ARG A 17 11.24 -0.01 10.93
CA ARG A 17 12.13 -0.90 10.18
C ARG A 17 11.98 -2.32 10.67
N ILE A 18 11.54 -3.22 9.80
CA ILE A 18 11.26 -4.60 10.16
C ILE A 18 12.54 -5.45 10.11
N ARG A 19 12.93 -6.03 11.24
CA ARG A 19 14.08 -6.95 11.37
C ARG A 19 13.68 -8.37 10.97
N ASN A 20 14.58 -9.05 10.24
CA ASN A 20 14.56 -10.50 9.98
C ASN A 20 13.19 -11.08 9.56
N TRP A 21 12.40 -10.30 8.80
CA TRP A 21 11.05 -10.74 8.40
C TRP A 21 11.04 -12.02 7.57
N MET A 22 12.12 -12.30 6.83
CA MET A 22 12.29 -13.49 5.99
C MET A 22 12.37 -14.80 6.81
N GLU A 23 12.64 -14.74 8.11
CA GLU A 23 12.58 -15.90 9.01
C GLU A 23 11.14 -16.22 9.44
N ARG A 24 10.22 -15.27 9.25
CA ARG A 24 8.82 -15.34 9.72
C ARG A 24 7.84 -15.54 8.58
N LEU A 25 8.19 -15.13 7.37
CA LEU A 25 7.35 -15.20 6.17
C LEU A 25 8.15 -15.83 5.03
N ASP A 26 7.48 -16.68 4.24
CA ASP A 26 8.06 -17.19 3.00
C ASP A 26 8.31 -16.04 2.03
N TYR A 27 9.60 -15.80 1.73
CA TYR A 27 10.04 -14.71 0.85
C TYR A 27 9.37 -14.77 -0.52
N GLN A 28 9.30 -15.95 -1.14
CA GLN A 28 8.73 -16.12 -2.48
C GLN A 28 7.21 -15.89 -2.46
N ALA A 29 6.52 -16.35 -1.41
CA ALA A 29 5.09 -16.12 -1.25
C ALA A 29 4.77 -14.63 -1.04
N VAL A 30 5.60 -13.89 -0.29
CA VAL A 30 5.46 -12.43 -0.14
C VAL A 30 5.66 -11.73 -1.49
N GLN A 31 6.77 -12.01 -2.19
CA GLN A 31 7.07 -11.39 -3.49
C GLN A 31 5.99 -11.67 -4.55
N LYS A 32 5.44 -12.90 -4.56
CA LYS A 32 4.37 -13.31 -5.49
C LYS A 32 2.96 -13.01 -4.97
N ARG A 33 2.83 -12.40 -3.80
CA ARG A 33 1.53 -12.06 -3.17
C ARG A 33 0.60 -13.28 -2.98
N GLU A 34 1.20 -14.45 -2.71
CA GLU A 34 0.51 -15.73 -2.53
C GLU A 34 -0.01 -15.87 -1.09
N LEU A 35 -1.05 -15.11 -0.73
CA LEU A 35 -1.62 -15.08 0.62
C LEU A 35 -1.96 -16.47 1.19
N ALA A 36 -2.32 -17.44 0.35
CA ALA A 36 -2.66 -18.79 0.81
C ALA A 36 -1.48 -19.53 1.48
N LYS A 37 -0.23 -19.14 1.18
CA LYS A 37 0.98 -19.71 1.79
C LYS A 37 1.43 -18.97 3.04
N LEU A 38 0.76 -17.87 3.40
CA LEU A 38 1.15 -17.02 4.51
C LEU A 38 0.21 -17.23 5.72
N PRO A 39 0.74 -17.20 6.96
CA PRO A 39 -0.07 -17.29 8.17
C PRO A 39 -1.12 -16.17 8.24
N GLU A 40 -2.28 -16.43 8.83
CA GLU A 40 -3.33 -15.42 9.05
C GLU A 40 -2.84 -14.22 9.88
N ARG A 41 -1.97 -14.50 10.85
CA ARG A 41 -1.33 -13.51 11.71
C ARG A 41 0.15 -13.83 11.88
N THR A 42 1.00 -12.82 11.70
CA THR A 42 2.44 -12.91 11.93
C THR A 42 2.91 -11.78 12.82
N ILE A 43 3.80 -12.07 13.77
CA ILE A 43 4.51 -11.06 14.57
C ILE A 43 5.83 -10.73 13.87
N LEU A 44 6.06 -9.45 13.60
CA LEU A 44 7.24 -8.90 12.97
C LEU A 44 7.95 -7.97 13.96
N PHE A 45 9.25 -8.18 14.14
CA PHE A 45 10.03 -7.40 15.11
C PHE A 45 10.60 -6.14 14.44
N LEU A 46 10.58 -5.02 15.14
CA LEU A 46 11.11 -3.75 14.65
C LEU A 46 12.55 -3.50 15.12
N GLU A 47 13.23 -2.62 14.39
CA GLU A 47 14.40 -1.92 14.92
C GLU A 47 13.98 -0.98 16.05
N GLU A 48 14.74 -1.05 17.14
CA GLU A 48 14.49 -0.26 18.35
C GLU A 48 14.68 1.22 18.03
N ASN A 49 13.60 1.99 18.12
CA ASN A 49 13.64 3.42 17.97
C ASN A 49 12.43 4.06 18.67
N GLN A 50 12.71 4.78 19.75
CA GLN A 50 11.69 5.45 20.57
C GLN A 50 10.92 6.54 19.82
N ASP A 51 11.51 7.12 18.76
CA ASP A 51 10.91 8.17 17.97
C ASP A 51 10.10 7.62 16.79
N THR A 52 9.99 6.28 16.64
CA THR A 52 9.33 5.63 15.51
C THR A 52 7.93 6.18 15.28
N LEU A 53 7.72 6.77 14.11
CA LEU A 53 6.40 7.15 13.62
C LEU A 53 5.82 5.98 12.85
N PHE A 54 4.59 5.60 13.19
CA PHE A 54 3.84 4.53 12.54
C PHE A 54 2.93 5.15 11.45
N PRO A 55 3.36 5.17 10.17
CA PRO A 55 2.55 5.74 9.09
C PRO A 55 1.41 4.78 8.73
N ASP A 56 0.34 5.29 8.12
CA ASP A 56 -0.78 4.44 7.71
C ASP A 56 -0.47 3.55 6.50
N VAL A 57 0.66 3.80 5.83
CA VAL A 57 1.17 3.04 4.68
C VAL A 57 2.68 2.85 4.85
N ILE A 58 3.15 1.62 4.73
CA ILE A 58 4.57 1.24 4.71
C ILE A 58 4.79 0.43 3.43
N GLU A 59 5.71 0.85 2.56
CA GLU A 59 5.97 0.15 1.29
C GLU A 59 7.07 -0.91 1.39
N LYS A 60 7.99 -0.75 2.33
CA LYS A 60 9.18 -1.60 2.47
C LYS A 60 9.14 -2.35 3.81
N PRO A 61 9.47 -3.65 3.84
CA PRO A 61 9.92 -4.49 2.71
C PRO A 61 8.79 -4.96 1.77
N PHE A 62 7.53 -4.77 2.14
CA PHE A 62 6.34 -5.02 1.34
C PHE A 62 5.22 -4.12 1.87
N LEU A 63 4.15 -3.97 1.09
CA LEU A 63 3.02 -3.11 1.44
C LEU A 63 2.36 -3.56 2.75
N LEU A 64 2.36 -2.66 3.73
CA LEU A 64 1.54 -2.74 4.93
C LEU A 64 0.67 -1.50 5.02
N VAL A 65 -0.56 -1.69 5.48
CA VAL A 65 -1.48 -0.59 5.78
C VAL A 65 -1.95 -0.70 7.23
N SER A 66 -2.17 0.44 7.88
CA SER A 66 -2.71 0.43 9.24
C SER A 66 -4.09 -0.22 9.28
N LYS A 67 -4.52 -0.60 10.49
CA LYS A 67 -5.90 -1.03 10.71
C LYS A 67 -6.94 -0.02 10.22
N MET A 68 -6.70 1.29 10.42
CA MET A 68 -7.62 2.33 9.95
C MET A 68 -7.76 2.31 8.43
N PHE A 69 -6.64 2.28 7.70
CA PHE A 69 -6.67 2.24 6.24
C PHE A 69 -7.36 0.97 5.73
N TRP A 70 -7.02 -0.18 6.31
CA TRP A 70 -7.65 -1.46 6.00
C TRP A 70 -9.18 -1.44 6.21
N ASP A 71 -9.63 -0.94 7.36
CA ASP A 71 -11.06 -0.82 7.68
C ASP A 71 -11.78 0.11 6.70
N VAL A 72 -11.14 1.22 6.29
CA VAL A 72 -11.70 2.09 5.26
C VAL A 72 -11.80 1.37 3.93
N SER A 73 -10.81 0.59 3.51
CA SER A 73 -10.94 -0.24 2.30
C SER A 73 -12.13 -1.18 2.37
N LYS A 74 -12.39 -1.77 3.54
CA LYS A 74 -13.58 -2.62 3.77
C LYS A 74 -14.90 -1.85 3.76
N MET A 75 -14.94 -0.63 4.31
CA MET A 75 -16.14 0.22 4.27
C MET A 75 -16.57 0.57 2.85
N TYR A 76 -15.62 0.70 1.92
CA TYR A 76 -15.89 0.92 0.50
C TYR A 76 -16.11 -0.38 -0.30
N GLU A 77 -16.26 -1.51 0.39
CA GLU A 77 -16.47 -2.83 -0.23
C GLU A 77 -15.38 -3.21 -1.24
N VAL A 78 -14.15 -2.69 -1.05
CA VAL A 78 -13.02 -3.05 -1.90
C VAL A 78 -12.78 -4.55 -1.75
N PRO A 79 -12.65 -5.34 -2.84
CA PRO A 79 -12.42 -6.78 -2.78
C PRO A 79 -10.95 -7.12 -2.42
N VAL A 80 -10.41 -6.42 -1.41
CA VAL A 80 -9.06 -6.58 -0.89
C VAL A 80 -8.97 -7.83 -0.01
N ARG A 81 -7.89 -8.58 -0.11
CA ARG A 81 -7.54 -9.68 0.79
C ARG A 81 -6.25 -9.34 1.52
N GLY A 82 -5.96 -9.95 2.65
CA GLY A 82 -4.75 -9.62 3.39
C GLY A 82 -4.55 -10.47 4.63
N LYS A 83 -3.39 -10.30 5.25
CA LYS A 83 -2.96 -11.01 6.45
C LYS A 83 -2.60 -10.00 7.53
N GLU A 84 -2.86 -10.35 8.79
CA GLU A 84 -2.56 -9.48 9.93
C GLU A 84 -1.08 -9.55 10.29
N MET A 85 -0.47 -8.38 10.50
CA MET A 85 0.93 -8.21 10.84
C MET A 85 1.02 -7.39 12.11
N VAL A 86 1.54 -7.98 13.18
CA VAL A 86 1.79 -7.27 14.45
C VAL A 86 3.21 -6.77 14.42
N LEU A 87 3.40 -5.45 14.34
CA LEU A 87 4.71 -4.81 14.41
C LEU A 87 5.06 -4.61 15.89
N LEU A 88 6.13 -5.25 16.36
CA LEU A 88 6.52 -5.29 17.76
C LEU A 88 7.92 -4.69 17.96
N ASP A 89 8.00 -3.61 18.72
CA ASP A 89 9.23 -3.11 19.31
C ASP A 89 9.24 -3.49 20.80
N GLY A 90 9.95 -4.57 21.13
CA GLY A 90 10.00 -5.08 22.50
C GLY A 90 10.77 -4.19 23.48
N ALA A 91 11.70 -3.36 23.00
CA ALA A 91 12.52 -2.50 23.88
C ALA A 91 11.74 -1.25 24.29
N ASN A 92 10.99 -0.67 23.35
CA ASN A 92 10.18 0.53 23.60
C ASN A 92 8.72 0.20 23.97
N GLY A 93 8.34 -1.08 23.94
CA GLY A 93 7.01 -1.55 24.34
C GLY A 93 5.89 -1.24 23.33
N PHE A 94 6.23 -1.00 22.06
CA PHE A 94 5.24 -0.74 21.01
C PHE A 94 4.75 -2.04 20.38
N ALA A 95 3.43 -2.14 20.20
CA ALA A 95 2.79 -3.23 19.46
C ALA A 95 1.63 -2.68 18.62
N GLU A 96 1.84 -2.54 17.32
CA GLU A 96 0.85 -1.98 16.39
C GLU A 96 0.36 -3.03 15.39
N ILE A 97 -0.93 -2.97 15.05
CA ILE A 97 -1.56 -3.90 14.10
C ILE A 97 -1.60 -3.25 12.71
N TYR A 98 -0.99 -3.94 11.77
CA TYR A 98 -1.02 -3.65 10.35
C TYR A 98 -1.62 -4.83 9.58
N TYR A 99 -1.98 -4.58 8.33
CA TYR A 99 -2.39 -5.60 7.39
C TYR A 99 -1.45 -5.58 6.20
N MET A 100 -1.12 -6.76 5.66
CA MET A 100 -0.47 -6.90 4.36
C MET A 100 -1.56 -7.14 3.32
N PRO A 101 -2.04 -6.09 2.61
CA PRO A 101 -3.13 -6.22 1.65
C PRO A 101 -2.62 -6.74 0.30
N VAL A 102 -3.52 -7.38 -0.43
CA VAL A 102 -3.43 -7.62 -1.87
C VAL A 102 -4.67 -6.98 -2.47
N TYR A 103 -4.47 -5.80 -3.07
CA TYR A 103 -5.51 -5.07 -3.76
C TYR A 103 -5.79 -5.69 -5.14
N PRO A 104 -7.01 -5.57 -5.67
CA PRO A 104 -7.31 -5.95 -7.04
C PRO A 104 -6.49 -5.10 -8.02
N ARG A 105 -5.97 -5.75 -9.06
CA ARG A 105 -5.20 -5.09 -10.13
C ARG A 105 -6.09 -4.90 -11.36
N TYR A 106 -5.99 -3.74 -12.01
CA TYR A 106 -6.76 -3.42 -13.21
C TYR A 106 -5.87 -2.85 -14.32
N HIS A 107 -6.19 -3.23 -15.56
CA HIS A 107 -5.67 -2.55 -16.74
C HIS A 107 -6.42 -1.23 -16.90
N CYS A 108 -5.77 -0.13 -16.52
CA CYS A 108 -6.38 1.17 -16.30
C CYS A 108 -5.61 2.34 -16.92
N LEU A 109 -4.48 2.08 -17.58
CA LEU A 109 -3.63 3.13 -18.13
C LEU A 109 -4.15 3.65 -19.48
N SER A 110 -4.00 4.95 -19.70
CA SER A 110 -4.16 5.60 -21.01
C SER A 110 -3.01 5.19 -21.95
N GLU A 111 -3.27 5.23 -23.25
CA GLU A 111 -2.23 5.07 -24.28
C GLU A 111 -1.18 6.19 -24.22
N GLU A 112 -1.49 7.34 -23.62
CA GLU A 112 -0.56 8.46 -23.42
C GLU A 112 0.40 8.26 -22.23
N THR A 113 0.25 7.16 -21.48
CA THR A 113 1.13 6.83 -20.35
C THR A 113 2.58 6.67 -20.81
N VAL A 114 3.51 7.35 -20.12
CA VAL A 114 4.94 7.30 -20.44
C VAL A 114 5.63 6.26 -19.56
N PHE A 115 6.28 5.30 -20.19
CA PHE A 115 7.08 4.27 -19.53
C PHE A 115 8.58 4.57 -19.64
N ASN A 116 9.38 3.92 -18.79
CA ASN A 116 10.81 3.81 -19.05
C ASN A 116 11.09 2.88 -20.26
N ASN A 117 12.35 2.88 -20.72
CA ASN A 117 12.74 2.20 -21.97
C ASN A 117 12.42 0.69 -22.00
N ASP A 118 12.44 0.02 -20.85
CA ASP A 118 12.19 -1.42 -20.68
C ASP A 118 10.76 -1.72 -20.20
N TYR A 119 9.87 -0.72 -20.16
CA TYR A 119 8.46 -0.85 -19.75
C TYR A 119 8.24 -1.40 -18.33
N SER A 120 9.27 -1.39 -17.48
CA SER A 120 9.22 -1.89 -16.10
C SER A 120 8.69 -0.87 -15.09
N VAL A 121 8.75 0.42 -15.43
CA VAL A 121 8.40 1.54 -14.55
C VAL A 121 7.62 2.59 -15.35
N ILE A 122 6.60 3.17 -14.71
CA ILE A 122 5.82 4.27 -15.26
C ILE A 122 6.50 5.58 -14.86
N GLN A 123 6.91 6.37 -15.85
CA GLN A 123 7.47 7.71 -15.64
C GLN A 123 6.38 8.76 -15.46
N GLU A 124 5.33 8.70 -16.27
CA GLU A 124 4.14 9.54 -16.16
C GLU A 124 2.89 8.65 -16.23
N LEU A 125 2.20 8.53 -15.10
CA LEU A 125 1.02 7.68 -14.96
C LEU A 125 -0.24 8.46 -15.34
N ILE A 126 -0.91 8.02 -16.40
CA ILE A 126 -2.16 8.61 -16.89
C ILE A 126 -3.24 7.53 -16.89
N LEU A 127 -4.39 7.81 -16.28
CA LEU A 127 -5.50 6.86 -16.22
C LEU A 127 -6.45 7.05 -17.39
N ASP A 128 -6.93 5.93 -17.95
CA ASP A 128 -8.02 5.90 -18.93
C ASP A 128 -9.37 5.93 -18.20
N LYS A 129 -10.18 6.94 -18.51
CA LYS A 129 -11.46 7.23 -17.87
C LYS A 129 -12.49 6.11 -18.05
N GLU A 130 -12.52 5.46 -19.21
CA GLU A 130 -13.48 4.39 -19.48
C GLU A 130 -13.05 3.11 -18.77
N LYS A 131 -11.76 2.81 -18.70
CA LYS A 131 -11.23 1.64 -17.97
C LYS A 131 -11.44 1.75 -16.46
N ILE A 132 -11.39 2.96 -15.88
CA ILE A 132 -11.59 3.18 -14.44
C ILE A 132 -13.05 3.44 -14.03
N LYS A 133 -14.02 3.26 -14.92
CA LYS A 133 -15.43 3.58 -14.63
C LYS A 133 -16.04 2.70 -13.54
N TYR A 134 -15.62 1.44 -13.46
CA TYR A 134 -16.17 0.42 -12.56
C TYR A 134 -15.12 -0.18 -11.62
N VAL A 135 -13.96 0.44 -11.52
CA VAL A 135 -12.92 0.01 -10.58
C VAL A 135 -13.26 0.51 -9.16
N PRO A 136 -12.89 -0.24 -8.11
CA PRO A 136 -13.07 0.20 -6.73
C PRO A 136 -12.27 1.50 -6.46
N PRO A 137 -12.57 2.21 -5.37
CA PRO A 137 -11.89 3.47 -5.07
C PRO A 137 -10.41 3.29 -4.65
N VAL A 138 -9.95 2.07 -4.38
CA VAL A 138 -8.54 1.73 -4.14
C VAL A 138 -8.19 0.47 -4.90
N PHE A 139 -7.13 0.54 -5.70
CA PHE A 139 -6.72 -0.54 -6.58
C PHE A 139 -5.27 -0.37 -7.03
N GLU A 140 -4.72 -1.39 -7.68
CA GLU A 140 -3.38 -1.37 -8.24
C GLU A 140 -3.38 -1.43 -9.77
N VAL A 141 -2.33 -0.91 -10.38
CA VAL A 141 -2.08 -1.01 -11.84
C VAL A 141 -1.66 -2.44 -12.20
N ALA A 142 -2.18 -2.99 -13.30
CA ALA A 142 -1.90 -4.37 -13.74
C ALA A 142 -0.84 -4.45 -14.86
N GLU A 143 -0.60 -3.35 -15.57
CA GLU A 143 0.26 -3.29 -16.77
C GLU A 143 1.76 -3.45 -16.48
N VAL A 144 2.19 -3.25 -15.23
CA VAL A 144 3.60 -3.30 -14.83
C VAL A 144 3.75 -4.12 -13.55
N GLU A 145 4.91 -4.76 -13.34
CA GLU A 145 5.13 -5.57 -12.14
C GLU A 145 5.17 -4.74 -10.86
N LYS A 146 5.69 -3.51 -10.93
CA LYS A 146 5.76 -2.62 -9.77
C LYS A 146 4.35 -2.24 -9.29
N ASP A 147 4.20 -2.21 -7.98
CA ASP A 147 2.95 -1.90 -7.31
C ASP A 147 2.72 -0.38 -7.29
N TYR A 148 1.68 0.08 -8.00
CA TYR A 148 1.20 1.45 -7.97
C TYR A 148 -0.20 1.46 -7.37
N LEU A 149 -0.33 1.93 -6.12
CA LEU A 149 -1.60 1.99 -5.41
C LEU A 149 -2.34 3.29 -5.74
N ILE A 150 -3.44 3.16 -6.48
CA ILE A 150 -4.28 4.26 -6.94
C ILE A 150 -5.46 4.41 -5.98
N CYS A 151 -5.71 5.64 -5.55
CA CYS A 151 -6.80 5.98 -4.65
C CYS A 151 -7.67 7.09 -5.24
N ARG A 152 -8.98 6.90 -5.23
CA ARG A 152 -9.98 7.90 -5.60
C ARG A 152 -10.11 8.96 -4.50
N LEU A 153 -10.46 10.19 -4.86
CA LEU A 153 -10.55 11.32 -3.93
C LEU A 153 -11.44 11.05 -2.72
N ASP A 154 -12.61 10.43 -2.89
CA ASP A 154 -13.53 10.16 -1.78
C ASP A 154 -12.91 9.22 -0.73
N PHE A 155 -12.18 8.20 -1.16
CA PHE A 155 -11.41 7.34 -0.26
C PHE A 155 -10.29 8.11 0.44
N ILE A 156 -9.54 8.93 -0.29
CA ILE A 156 -8.49 9.79 0.27
C ILE A 156 -9.05 10.73 1.35
N GLU A 157 -10.17 11.39 1.09
CA GLU A 157 -10.84 12.24 2.08
C GLU A 157 -11.27 11.42 3.30
N SER A 158 -11.73 10.18 3.10
CA SER A 158 -12.17 9.30 4.17
C SER A 158 -11.02 8.91 5.12
N ILE A 159 -9.84 8.57 4.59
CA ILE A 159 -8.66 8.26 5.42
C ILE A 159 -8.10 9.53 6.08
N LEU A 160 -8.06 10.67 5.36
CA LEU A 160 -7.54 11.93 5.89
C LEU A 160 -8.40 12.46 7.04
N ARG A 161 -9.73 12.40 6.92
CA ARG A 161 -10.66 12.78 8.01
C ARG A 161 -10.52 11.90 9.25
N ARG A 162 -9.97 10.69 9.10
CA ARG A 162 -9.66 9.76 10.21
C ARG A 162 -8.24 9.91 10.74
N GLY A 163 -7.50 10.90 10.26
CA GLY A 163 -6.19 11.26 10.76
C GLY A 163 -5.05 10.43 10.17
N ALA A 164 -5.15 10.03 8.90
CA ALA A 164 -4.07 9.34 8.20
C ALA A 164 -2.73 10.11 8.26
N LYS A 165 -1.63 9.40 8.48
CA LYS A 165 -0.28 9.92 8.71
C LYS A 165 0.72 9.28 7.76
N GLY A 166 1.78 10.02 7.42
CA GLY A 166 2.89 9.52 6.61
C GLY A 166 2.51 9.11 5.18
N ILE A 167 1.45 9.73 4.64
CA ILE A 167 1.01 9.52 3.26
C ILE A 167 1.40 10.71 2.38
N LYS A 168 1.85 10.42 1.15
CA LYS A 168 2.09 11.42 0.11
C LYS A 168 1.16 11.16 -1.05
N LEU A 169 0.54 12.21 -1.56
CA LEU A 169 -0.44 12.12 -2.64
C LEU A 169 0.08 12.85 -3.87
N ALA A 170 0.11 12.15 -5.00
CA ALA A 170 0.36 12.74 -6.30
C ALA A 170 -0.92 12.64 -7.13
N GLU A 171 -1.50 13.77 -7.51
CA GLU A 171 -2.69 13.78 -8.37
C GLU A 171 -2.36 13.22 -9.75
N LEU A 172 -3.28 12.41 -10.29
CA LEU A 172 -3.13 11.75 -11.57
C LEU A 172 -4.00 12.43 -12.63
N LYS A 173 -3.46 12.49 -13.86
CA LYS A 173 -4.23 12.85 -15.05
C LYS A 173 -5.19 11.71 -15.40
N VAL A 174 -6.35 12.07 -15.93
CA VAL A 174 -7.39 11.14 -16.39
C VAL A 174 -7.87 11.60 -17.75
N GLU A 175 -7.86 10.70 -18.73
CA GLU A 175 -8.27 10.94 -20.12
C GLU A 175 -9.52 10.14 -20.49
#